data_AF-X1RFB2-F1
#
_entry.id   AF-X1RFB2-F1
#
_cell.length_a   1.000
_cell.length_b   1.000
_cell.length_c   1.000
_cell.angle_alpha   90.00
_cell.angle_beta   90.00
_cell.angle_gamma   90.00
#
_symmetry.space_group_name_H-M   'P 1'
#
loop_
_entity.id
_entity.type
_entity.pdbx_description
1 polymer ?
#
loop_
_entity_poly.entity_id
_entity_poly.type
_entity_poly.pdbx_seq_one_letter_code
_entity_poly.pdbx_strand_id
1 'polypeptide(L)'
;RFVRREMIDTGLKSGFKAPEGKLVHYQDLEPVDFSLPPLKCYWDIECYSRTRFPEPSHPDQPINCITFWDTQNRHYYTLLLDDERGKTVLADDHTLFHYPDEKMLLRTAVKYLERLRPDVLAEWGRLDKEYFPPRAKYHKQSTYVFRSFCTFDMIPAYKKLYQKGSNRLKDVAFDEGIINYVPDEVNFADLWDNDRMALVMKNKHDVEWIVKLDELKGDLIGFFWNLKNAAGLEDLQETTFHGVLVDTRLLRKYHGRYMLPSRPEKKP
;
A
#
# COMPACT_ATOMS: atom_id res chain seq x y z
N ARG A 1 -20.36 -0.30 -7.35
CA ARG A 1 -19.95 0.65 -6.29
C ARG A 1 -20.40 2.05 -6.70
N PHE A 2 -20.87 2.88 -5.76
CA PHE A 2 -21.37 4.22 -6.09
C PHE A 2 -20.28 5.13 -6.68
N VAL A 3 -19.04 5.06 -6.19
CA VAL A 3 -17.90 5.85 -6.74
C VAL A 3 -17.66 5.55 -8.21
N ARG A 4 -17.58 4.27 -8.60
CA ARG A 4 -17.43 3.90 -10.01
C ARG A 4 -18.59 4.38 -10.87
N ARG A 5 -19.82 4.28 -10.34
CA ARG A 5 -21.01 4.74 -11.04
C ARG A 5 -20.91 6.25 -11.32
N GLU A 6 -20.57 7.03 -10.31
CA GLU A 6 -20.34 8.47 -10.43
C GLU A 6 -19.27 8.78 -11.48
N MET A 7 -18.13 8.08 -11.46
CA MET A 7 -17.07 8.25 -12.46
C MET A 7 -17.51 7.87 -13.89
N ILE A 8 -18.47 6.96 -14.04
CA ILE A 8 -19.05 6.61 -15.34
C ILE A 8 -20.02 7.71 -15.79
N ASP A 9 -20.89 8.16 -14.89
CA ASP A 9 -21.93 9.16 -15.15
C ASP A 9 -21.31 10.52 -15.54
N THR A 10 -20.25 10.92 -14.85
CA THR A 10 -19.51 12.17 -15.08
C THR A 10 -18.39 12.06 -16.12
N GLY A 11 -18.10 10.84 -16.62
CA GLY A 11 -17.00 10.61 -17.56
C GLY A 11 -15.59 10.70 -16.94
N LEU A 12 -15.46 10.88 -15.63
CA LEU A 12 -14.18 10.95 -14.92
C LEU A 12 -13.36 9.67 -15.07
N LYS A 13 -12.05 9.82 -15.31
CA LYS A 13 -11.11 8.70 -15.45
C LYS A 13 -9.82 8.94 -14.69
N SER A 14 -8.96 9.78 -15.24
CA SER A 14 -7.69 10.20 -14.63
C SER A 14 -7.91 11.32 -13.64
N GLY A 15 -8.64 12.37 -14.01
CA GLY A 15 -9.00 13.46 -13.09
C GLY A 15 -9.98 14.46 -13.69
N PHE A 16 -9.98 15.66 -13.13
CA PHE A 16 -10.95 16.71 -13.39
C PHE A 16 -10.38 18.11 -13.23
N LYS A 17 -11.01 19.08 -13.87
CA LYS A 17 -10.94 20.49 -13.50
C LYS A 17 -12.12 20.81 -12.59
N ALA A 18 -11.89 21.72 -11.66
CA ALA A 18 -12.92 22.28 -10.79
C ALA A 18 -12.80 23.81 -10.79
N PRO A 19 -13.91 24.54 -10.65
CA PRO A 19 -13.88 25.98 -10.41
C PRO A 19 -13.05 26.33 -9.17
N GLU A 20 -12.48 27.54 -9.15
CA GLU A 20 -11.78 28.04 -7.98
C GLU A 20 -12.75 28.21 -6.80
N GLY A 21 -12.47 27.57 -5.68
CA GLY A 21 -13.34 27.64 -4.50
C GLY A 21 -13.10 26.49 -3.52
N LYS A 22 -13.58 26.65 -2.29
CA LYS A 22 -13.50 25.61 -1.24
C LYS A 22 -14.64 24.60 -1.31
N LEU A 23 -15.74 24.94 -2.00
CA LEU A 23 -16.93 24.11 -2.09
C LEU A 23 -17.41 24.14 -3.55
N VAL A 24 -17.32 23.00 -4.21
CA VAL A 24 -17.61 22.82 -5.64
C VAL A 24 -18.74 21.80 -5.75
N HIS A 25 -19.77 22.11 -6.55
CA HIS A 25 -20.81 21.13 -6.83
C HIS A 25 -20.25 20.07 -7.78
N TYR A 26 -20.55 18.79 -7.56
CA TYR A 26 -19.95 17.70 -8.34
C TYR A 26 -20.26 17.77 -9.85
N GLN A 27 -21.35 18.44 -10.23
CA GLN A 27 -21.72 18.67 -11.63
C GLN A 27 -20.87 19.75 -12.32
N ASP A 28 -20.14 20.57 -11.55
CA ASP A 28 -19.23 21.58 -12.07
C ASP A 28 -17.83 20.99 -12.37
N LEU A 29 -17.64 19.69 -12.12
CA LEU A 29 -16.40 19.00 -12.42
C LEU A 29 -16.34 18.66 -13.90
N GLU A 30 -15.30 19.15 -14.57
CA GLU A 30 -15.04 18.82 -15.96
C GLU A 30 -14.01 17.68 -16.04
N PRO A 31 -14.36 16.51 -16.61
CA PRO A 31 -13.41 15.42 -16.76
C PRO A 31 -12.27 15.82 -17.68
N VAL A 32 -11.05 15.48 -17.27
CA VAL A 32 -9.85 15.69 -18.10
C VAL A 32 -8.96 14.46 -18.11
N ASP A 33 -8.34 14.24 -19.27
CA ASP A 33 -7.23 13.33 -19.39
C ASP A 33 -5.99 14.01 -18.82
N PHE A 34 -5.50 13.50 -17.70
CA PHE A 34 -4.27 13.95 -17.07
C PHE A 34 -3.39 12.74 -16.77
N SER A 35 -2.07 12.92 -16.89
CA SER A 35 -1.10 11.90 -16.52
C SER A 35 -0.07 12.54 -15.60
N LEU A 36 -0.10 12.15 -14.33
CA LEU A 36 0.99 12.40 -13.40
C LEU A 36 1.38 11.09 -12.74
N PRO A 37 2.69 10.85 -12.54
CA PRO A 37 3.14 9.75 -11.69
C PRO A 37 2.55 9.90 -10.28
N PRO A 38 2.10 8.81 -9.64
CA PRO A 38 1.60 8.87 -8.27
C PRO A 38 2.74 9.14 -7.29
N LEU A 39 2.45 9.84 -6.20
CA LEU A 39 3.30 9.82 -5.00
C LEU A 39 3.19 8.43 -4.35
N LYS A 40 4.27 7.65 -4.42
CA LYS A 40 4.32 6.27 -3.92
C LYS A 40 4.97 6.25 -2.54
N CYS A 41 4.36 5.52 -1.61
CA CYS A 41 4.94 5.16 -0.33
C CYS A 41 4.93 3.64 -0.20
N TYR A 42 6.08 3.07 0.16
CA TYR A 42 6.30 1.64 0.37
C TYR A 42 6.49 1.45 1.85
N TRP A 43 5.90 0.40 2.39
CA TRP A 43 5.95 0.13 3.81
C TRP A 43 5.88 -1.35 4.11
N ASP A 44 6.31 -1.69 5.32
CA ASP A 44 6.24 -3.03 5.89
C ASP A 44 6.15 -2.89 7.41
N ILE A 45 5.38 -3.77 8.07
CA ILE A 45 5.24 -3.80 9.53
C ILE A 45 5.76 -5.13 10.08
N GLU A 46 6.29 -5.08 11.30
CA GLU A 46 6.55 -6.27 12.09
C GLU A 46 5.66 -6.30 13.32
N CYS A 47 5.19 -7.50 13.65
CA CYS A 47 4.36 -7.77 14.81
C CYS A 47 5.07 -8.76 15.72
N TYR A 48 5.22 -8.41 17.00
CA TYR A 48 5.83 -9.32 17.96
C TYR A 48 4.87 -10.46 18.31
N SER A 49 5.29 -11.69 18.01
CA SER A 49 4.57 -12.90 18.40
C SER A 49 5.48 -14.11 18.54
N ARG A 50 5.40 -14.80 19.68
CA ARG A 50 6.10 -16.08 19.91
C ARG A 50 5.25 -17.32 19.60
N THR A 51 3.96 -17.15 19.31
CA THR A 51 3.01 -18.29 19.33
C THR A 51 2.33 -18.54 18.00
N ARG A 52 2.02 -17.48 17.25
CA ARG A 52 1.25 -17.59 16.00
C ARG A 52 1.46 -16.39 15.08
N PHE A 53 1.12 -16.58 13.82
CA PHE A 53 1.09 -15.50 12.85
C PHE A 53 0.05 -14.42 13.22
N PRO A 54 0.30 -13.13 12.95
CA PRO A 54 -0.67 -12.06 13.20
C PRO A 54 -1.94 -12.19 12.36
N GLU A 55 -3.10 -12.08 13.01
CA GLU A 55 -4.40 -12.17 12.34
C GLU A 55 -5.15 -10.83 12.41
N PRO A 56 -5.51 -10.20 11.27
CA PRO A 56 -6.26 -8.95 11.24
C PRO A 56 -7.61 -8.97 11.98
N SER A 57 -8.26 -10.14 12.06
CA SER A 57 -9.51 -10.35 12.80
C SER A 57 -9.30 -10.33 14.32
N HIS A 58 -8.08 -10.57 14.80
CA HIS A 58 -7.69 -10.62 16.21
C HIS A 58 -6.37 -9.87 16.42
N PRO A 59 -6.37 -8.52 16.35
CA PRO A 59 -5.15 -7.69 16.33
C PRO A 59 -4.56 -7.49 17.73
N ASP A 60 -4.25 -8.57 18.45
CA ASP A 60 -3.79 -8.56 19.84
C ASP A 60 -2.25 -8.48 19.98
N GLN A 61 -1.51 -8.85 18.94
CA GLN A 61 -0.05 -8.77 18.90
C GLN A 61 0.40 -7.32 18.61
N PRO A 62 1.39 -6.80 19.35
CA PRO A 62 1.85 -5.43 19.16
C PRO A 62 2.66 -5.29 17.88
N ILE A 63 2.42 -4.19 17.17
CA ILE A 63 3.30 -3.73 16.09
C ILE A 63 4.55 -3.15 16.74
N ASN A 64 5.70 -3.75 16.48
CA ASN A 64 6.96 -3.42 17.14
C ASN A 64 7.98 -2.78 16.20
N CYS A 65 7.81 -2.89 14.88
CA CYS A 65 8.63 -2.20 13.88
C CYS A 65 7.76 -1.78 12.69
N ILE A 66 8.04 -0.62 12.09
CA ILE A 66 7.44 -0.17 10.83
C ILE A 66 8.50 0.56 10.03
N THR A 67 8.69 0.24 8.76
CA THR A 67 9.53 1.05 7.86
C THR A 67 8.68 1.66 6.77
N PHE A 68 8.94 2.94 6.47
CA PHE A 68 8.42 3.64 5.32
C PHE A 68 9.55 4.08 4.39
N TRP A 69 9.30 4.07 3.09
CA TRP A 69 10.07 4.80 2.09
C TRP A 69 9.09 5.46 1.12
N ASP A 70 9.33 6.69 0.70
CA ASP A 70 8.47 7.39 -0.25
C ASP A 70 9.25 8.11 -1.35
N THR A 71 8.61 8.30 -2.50
CA THR A 71 9.27 8.89 -3.68
C THR A 71 9.55 10.39 -3.56
N GLN A 72 8.96 11.09 -2.58
CA GLN A 72 9.18 12.52 -2.36
C GLN A 72 10.40 12.76 -1.46
N ASN A 73 10.50 12.09 -0.32
CA ASN A 73 11.61 12.25 0.61
C ASN A 73 12.81 11.36 0.25
N ARG A 74 12.57 10.24 -0.45
CA ARG A 74 13.59 9.23 -0.81
C ARG A 74 14.44 8.79 0.39
N HIS A 75 13.81 8.67 1.55
CA HIS A 75 14.43 8.41 2.84
C HIS A 75 13.67 7.28 3.55
N TYR A 76 14.39 6.30 4.10
CA TYR A 76 13.84 5.25 4.94
C TYR A 76 13.60 5.78 6.35
N TYR A 77 12.35 5.75 6.79
CA TYR A 77 11.97 6.07 8.17
C TYR A 77 11.48 4.80 8.86
N THR A 78 12.26 4.30 9.81
CA THR A 78 11.87 3.16 10.63
C THR A 78 11.39 3.64 12.00
N LEU A 79 10.23 3.16 12.43
CA LEU A 79 9.67 3.37 13.76
C LEU A 79 9.80 2.07 14.54
N LEU A 80 10.50 2.10 15.66
CA LEU A 80 10.76 0.95 16.51
C LEU A 80 10.13 1.18 17.88
N LEU A 81 9.38 0.18 18.37
CA LEU A 81 8.99 0.10 19.76
C LEU A 81 10.27 -0.17 20.56
N ASP A 82 10.55 0.63 21.57
CA ASP A 82 11.79 0.55 22.33
C ASP A 82 11.53 0.98 23.77
N ASP A 83 12.52 0.89 24.64
CA ASP A 83 12.37 1.29 26.04
C ASP A 83 12.50 2.82 26.22
N GLU A 84 13.09 3.50 25.24
CA GLU A 84 13.35 4.93 25.25
C GLU A 84 12.77 5.66 24.05
N ARG A 85 12.63 6.98 24.18
CA ARG A 85 12.28 7.86 23.07
C ARG A 85 13.54 8.47 22.48
N GLY A 86 13.74 8.30 21.18
CA GLY A 86 14.97 8.77 20.54
C GLY A 86 14.90 8.80 19.03
N LYS A 87 15.98 9.27 18.43
CA LYS A 87 16.22 9.27 16.98
C LYS A 87 17.68 8.90 16.74
N THR A 88 17.90 7.97 15.84
CA THR A 88 19.23 7.53 15.41
C THR A 88 19.31 7.64 13.89
N VAL A 89 20.35 8.27 13.36
CA VAL A 89 20.64 8.26 11.92
C VAL A 89 21.51 7.04 11.66
N LEU A 90 20.97 6.04 10.95
CA LEU A 90 21.66 4.79 10.66
C LEU A 90 22.48 4.88 9.35
N ALA A 91 21.99 5.65 8.39
CA ALA A 91 22.66 5.96 7.13
C ALA A 91 22.18 7.31 6.58
N ASP A 92 22.80 7.80 5.51
CA ASP A 92 22.42 9.05 4.83
C ASP A 92 20.93 9.06 4.41
N ASP A 93 20.41 7.89 4.05
CA ASP A 93 19.02 7.67 3.63
C ASP A 93 18.20 6.87 4.64
N HIS A 94 18.68 6.65 5.88
CA HIS A 94 17.96 5.83 6.87
C HIS A 94 17.97 6.45 8.27
N THR A 95 16.78 6.79 8.76
CA THR A 95 16.55 7.28 10.12
C THR A 95 15.68 6.29 10.89
N LEU A 96 16.15 5.93 12.08
CA LEU A 96 15.41 5.16 13.08
C LEU A 96 14.83 6.08 14.16
N PHE A 97 13.55 5.90 14.49
CA PHE A 97 12.87 6.56 15.59
C PHE A 97 12.45 5.53 16.63
N HIS A 98 12.75 5.81 17.89
CA HIS A 98 12.48 4.94 19.03
C HIS A 98 11.27 5.46 19.82
N TYR A 99 10.38 4.55 20.20
CA TYR A 99 9.13 4.87 20.90
C TYR A 99 8.93 4.00 22.15
N PRO A 100 8.80 4.58 23.36
CA PRO A 100 8.53 3.86 24.62
C PRO A 100 7.23 3.06 24.65
N ASP A 101 6.29 3.36 23.76
CA ASP A 101 4.98 2.72 23.73
C ASP A 101 4.41 2.62 22.32
N GLU A 102 3.66 1.55 22.08
CA GLU A 102 3.07 1.25 20.78
C GLU A 102 2.06 2.32 20.35
N LYS A 103 1.34 2.93 21.30
CA LYS A 103 0.37 3.97 20.98
C LYS A 103 1.06 5.18 20.37
N MET A 104 2.25 5.56 20.84
CA MET A 104 3.03 6.66 20.28
C MET A 104 3.63 6.29 18.92
N LEU A 105 4.08 5.05 18.74
CA LEU A 105 4.53 4.51 17.45
C LEU A 105 3.41 4.58 16.41
N LEU A 106 2.24 4.01 16.70
CA LEU A 106 1.07 3.99 15.81
C LEU A 106 0.56 5.39 15.50
N ARG A 107 0.50 6.26 16.51
CA ARG A 107 0.15 7.68 16.32
C ARG A 107 1.10 8.37 15.36
N THR A 108 2.40 8.05 15.43
CA THR A 108 3.39 8.67 14.54
C THR A 108 3.29 8.12 13.12
N ALA A 109 3.07 6.82 12.95
CA ALA A 109 2.78 6.22 11.65
C ALA A 109 1.56 6.86 10.96
N VAL A 110 0.46 7.04 11.70
CA VAL A 110 -0.74 7.75 11.19
C VAL A 110 -0.39 9.18 10.79
N LYS A 111 0.29 9.93 11.65
CA LYS A 111 0.68 11.32 11.35
C LYS A 111 1.62 11.45 10.16
N TYR A 112 2.51 10.47 9.98
CA TYR A 112 3.40 10.41 8.82
C TYR A 112 2.57 10.31 7.53
N LEU A 113 1.63 9.36 7.47
CA LEU A 113 0.74 9.19 6.32
C LEU A 113 -0.20 10.39 6.11
N GLU A 114 -0.70 11.02 7.19
CA GLU A 114 -1.52 12.23 7.11
C GLU A 114 -0.76 13.44 6.55
N ARG A 115 0.54 13.51 6.82
CA ARG A 115 1.42 14.58 6.30
C ARG A 115 1.87 14.28 4.88
N LEU A 116 2.28 13.05 4.59
CA LEU A 116 2.77 12.64 3.28
C LEU A 116 1.64 12.66 2.25
N ARG A 117 0.44 12.19 2.63
CA ARG A 117 -0.72 12.01 1.74
C ARG A 117 -0.32 11.32 0.42
N PRO A 118 0.24 10.10 0.47
CA PRO A 118 0.62 9.40 -0.75
C PRO A 118 -0.60 9.14 -1.63
N ASP A 119 -0.42 8.96 -2.93
CA ASP A 119 -1.48 8.47 -3.81
C ASP A 119 -1.61 6.94 -3.68
N VAL A 120 -0.48 6.27 -3.45
CA VAL A 120 -0.36 4.81 -3.33
C VAL A 120 0.46 4.46 -2.10
N LEU A 121 -0.12 3.64 -1.21
CA LEU A 121 0.58 2.95 -0.13
C LEU A 121 0.75 1.48 -0.53
N ALA A 122 1.97 1.09 -0.90
CA ALA A 122 2.31 -0.20 -1.48
C ALA A 122 3.01 -1.12 -0.48
N GLU A 123 2.64 -2.40 -0.51
CA GLU A 123 3.11 -3.46 0.38
C GLU A 123 3.35 -4.76 -0.44
N TRP A 124 4.06 -5.72 0.15
CA TRP A 124 4.22 -7.05 -0.43
C TRP A 124 3.43 -8.10 0.34
N GLY A 125 2.19 -8.32 -0.07
CA GLY A 125 1.22 -9.11 0.67
C GLY A 125 0.07 -8.24 1.14
N ARG A 126 -0.79 -8.80 2.00
CA ARG A 126 -2.00 -8.10 2.48
C ARG A 126 -1.99 -7.80 3.98
N LEU A 127 -0.99 -8.28 4.70
CA LEU A 127 -1.04 -8.27 6.16
C LEU A 127 -1.07 -6.84 6.68
N ASP A 128 -0.21 -5.97 6.19
CA ASP A 128 0.07 -4.68 6.84
C ASP A 128 -1.15 -3.75 6.78
N LYS A 129 -1.75 -3.60 5.60
CA LYS A 129 -2.99 -2.81 5.43
C LYS A 129 -4.19 -3.41 6.17
N GLU A 130 -4.19 -4.71 6.44
CA GLU A 130 -5.30 -5.38 7.12
C GLU A 130 -5.13 -5.39 8.64
N TYR A 131 -3.90 -5.50 9.12
CA TYR A 131 -3.56 -5.62 10.53
C TYR A 131 -3.39 -4.25 11.20
N PHE A 132 -2.74 -3.29 10.52
CA PHE A 132 -2.46 -1.98 11.10
C PHE A 132 -3.75 -1.22 11.48
N PRO A 133 -4.78 -1.07 10.61
CA PRO A 133 -5.95 -0.27 10.97
C PRO A 133 -6.73 -0.77 12.20
N PRO A 134 -7.06 -2.07 12.36
CA PRO A 134 -7.75 -2.53 13.56
C PRO A 134 -6.86 -2.43 14.81
N ARG A 135 -5.53 -2.64 14.71
CA ARG A 135 -4.59 -2.41 15.83
C ARG A 135 -4.50 -0.94 16.24
N ALA A 136 -4.41 -0.03 15.27
CA ALA A 136 -4.42 1.41 15.50
C ALA A 136 -5.72 1.88 16.18
N LYS A 137 -6.87 1.33 15.76
CA LYS A 137 -8.17 1.61 16.42
C LYS A 137 -8.22 1.10 17.86
N TYR A 138 -7.65 -0.07 18.16
CA TYR A 138 -7.53 -0.58 19.53
C TYR A 138 -6.80 0.43 20.43
N HIS A 139 -5.77 1.08 19.91
CA HIS A 139 -5.01 2.17 20.57
C HIS A 139 -5.64 3.57 20.44
N LYS A 140 -6.91 3.65 20.05
CA LYS A 140 -7.67 4.91 19.88
C LYS A 140 -7.03 5.89 18.89
N GLN A 141 -6.33 5.38 17.88
CA GLN A 141 -5.81 6.20 16.78
C GLN A 141 -6.83 6.27 15.63
N SER A 142 -6.90 7.45 14.99
CA SER A 142 -7.68 7.61 13.77
C SER A 142 -7.04 6.81 12.65
N THR A 143 -7.85 6.12 11.86
CA THR A 143 -7.42 5.39 10.65
C THR A 143 -8.11 5.93 9.40
N TYR A 144 -8.71 7.12 9.50
CA TYR A 144 -9.40 7.74 8.38
C TYR A 144 -8.45 8.05 7.22
N VAL A 145 -7.16 8.27 7.51
CA VAL A 145 -6.12 8.48 6.49
C VAL A 145 -6.03 7.33 5.49
N PHE A 146 -6.31 6.08 5.89
CA PHE A 146 -6.32 4.91 4.99
C PHE A 146 -7.45 4.94 3.95
N ARG A 147 -8.37 5.90 4.04
CA ARG A 147 -9.40 6.16 3.02
C ARG A 147 -8.99 7.24 2.01
N SER A 148 -7.85 7.90 2.23
CA SER A 148 -7.41 9.04 1.43
C SER A 148 -6.46 8.66 0.27
N PHE A 149 -6.08 7.39 0.17
CA PHE A 149 -5.14 6.88 -0.81
C PHE A 149 -5.47 5.44 -1.22
N CYS A 150 -4.87 4.97 -2.31
CA CYS A 150 -4.98 3.57 -2.72
C CYS A 150 -4.00 2.72 -1.90
N THR A 151 -4.49 1.64 -1.28
CA THR A 151 -3.59 0.58 -0.78
C THR A 151 -3.35 -0.43 -1.89
N PHE A 152 -2.11 -0.88 -2.06
CA PHE A 152 -1.74 -1.72 -3.19
C PHE A 152 -0.84 -2.87 -2.78
N ASP A 153 -1.43 -4.08 -2.77
CA ASP A 153 -0.67 -5.33 -2.66
C ASP A 153 -0.03 -5.64 -4.00
N MET A 154 1.30 -5.66 -4.00
CA MET A 154 2.11 -5.88 -5.19
C MET A 154 2.15 -7.34 -5.64
N ILE A 155 1.82 -8.32 -4.79
CA ILE A 155 1.82 -9.74 -5.17
C ILE A 155 0.87 -10.03 -6.35
N PRO A 156 -0.44 -9.74 -6.29
CA PRO A 156 -1.35 -10.00 -7.41
C PRO A 156 -1.01 -9.17 -8.65
N ALA A 157 -0.47 -7.98 -8.48
CA ALA A 157 -0.01 -7.11 -9.56
C ALA A 157 1.17 -7.74 -10.31
N TYR A 158 2.17 -8.19 -9.55
CA TYR A 158 3.36 -8.87 -10.06
C TYR A 158 3.01 -10.18 -10.77
N LYS A 159 2.21 -11.05 -10.13
CA LYS A 159 1.75 -12.33 -10.70
C LYS A 159 0.95 -12.18 -11.98
N LYS A 160 0.32 -11.01 -12.19
CA LYS A 160 -0.44 -10.73 -13.42
C LYS A 160 0.48 -10.61 -14.64
N LEU A 161 1.70 -10.11 -14.43
CA LEU A 161 2.65 -9.84 -15.50
C LEU A 161 3.76 -10.90 -15.60
N TYR A 162 4.09 -11.55 -14.48
CA TYR A 162 5.23 -12.46 -14.39
C TYR A 162 4.84 -13.79 -13.75
N GLN A 163 5.32 -14.90 -14.31
CA GLN A 163 5.17 -16.24 -13.74
C GLN A 163 6.39 -16.57 -12.87
N LYS A 164 6.17 -17.02 -11.63
CA LYS A 164 7.23 -17.44 -10.70
C LYS A 164 6.78 -18.62 -9.84
N GLY A 165 7.75 -19.37 -9.31
CA GLY A 165 7.51 -20.52 -8.44
C GLY A 165 7.09 -20.15 -7.02
N SER A 166 7.58 -19.01 -6.51
CA SER A 166 7.26 -18.50 -5.17
C SER A 166 6.81 -17.04 -5.19
N ASN A 167 6.03 -16.66 -4.18
CA ASN A 167 5.59 -15.27 -3.95
C ASN A 167 6.17 -14.69 -2.66
N ARG A 168 7.05 -15.40 -1.95
CA ARG A 168 7.77 -14.83 -0.81
C ARG A 168 8.69 -13.73 -1.33
N LEU A 169 8.72 -12.59 -0.66
CA LEU A 169 9.48 -11.42 -1.13
C LEU A 169 10.95 -11.76 -1.38
N LYS A 170 11.61 -12.45 -0.43
CA LYS A 170 13.01 -12.87 -0.56
C LYS A 170 13.28 -13.78 -1.76
N ASP A 171 12.35 -14.68 -2.09
CA ASP A 171 12.50 -15.57 -3.25
C ASP A 171 12.36 -14.77 -4.54
N VAL A 172 11.36 -13.86 -4.58
CA VAL A 172 11.16 -12.98 -5.74
C VAL A 172 12.35 -12.05 -5.92
N ALA A 173 12.88 -11.47 -4.84
CA ALA A 173 14.06 -10.62 -4.88
C ALA A 173 15.29 -11.38 -5.41
N PHE A 174 15.47 -12.63 -5.02
CA PHE A 174 16.55 -13.49 -5.54
C PHE A 174 16.33 -13.83 -7.02
N ASP A 175 15.13 -14.29 -7.38
CA ASP A 175 14.76 -14.64 -8.76
C ASP A 175 14.84 -13.47 -9.75
N GLU A 176 14.77 -12.24 -9.23
CA GLU A 176 14.89 -10.98 -9.98
C GLU A 176 16.30 -10.37 -9.94
N GLY A 177 17.24 -11.00 -9.23
CA GLY A 177 18.63 -10.53 -9.11
C GLY A 177 18.80 -9.28 -8.25
N ILE A 178 17.82 -8.94 -7.41
CA ILE A 178 17.91 -7.85 -6.42
C ILE A 178 18.87 -8.25 -5.29
N ILE A 179 18.90 -9.54 -4.96
CA ILE A 179 19.83 -10.14 -4.00
C ILE A 179 20.52 -11.35 -4.62
N ASN A 180 21.74 -11.63 -4.16
CA ASN A 180 22.58 -12.71 -4.71
C ASN A 180 22.48 -14.03 -3.94
N TYR A 181 21.74 -14.06 -2.83
CA TYR A 181 21.43 -15.26 -2.06
C TYR A 181 20.07 -15.08 -1.37
N VAL A 182 19.38 -16.20 -1.09
CA VAL A 182 18.14 -16.18 -0.32
C VAL A 182 18.49 -16.21 1.16
N PRO A 183 18.12 -15.20 1.97
CA PRO A 183 18.40 -15.21 3.40
C PRO A 183 17.63 -16.32 4.13
N ASP A 184 18.27 -16.87 5.14
CA ASP A 184 17.68 -17.88 6.02
C ASP A 184 16.39 -17.38 6.66
N GLU A 185 15.49 -18.31 6.98
CA GLU A 185 14.33 -17.97 7.80
C GLU A 185 14.80 -17.51 9.18
N VAL A 186 14.21 -16.42 9.66
CA VAL A 186 14.49 -15.90 11.00
C VAL A 186 13.20 -15.84 11.79
N ASN A 187 13.32 -16.06 13.09
CA ASN A 187 12.24 -15.85 14.03
C ASN A 187 12.24 -14.37 14.45
N PHE A 188 11.23 -13.63 14.00
CA PHE A 188 11.10 -12.21 14.30
C PHE A 188 10.94 -11.90 15.79
N ALA A 189 10.37 -12.82 16.59
CA ALA A 189 10.34 -12.66 18.03
C ALA A 189 11.74 -12.78 18.64
N ASP A 190 12.58 -13.69 18.14
CA ASP A 190 13.95 -13.83 18.62
C ASP A 190 14.80 -12.60 18.24
N LEU A 191 14.58 -12.03 17.05
CA LEU A 191 15.18 -10.74 16.68
C LEU A 191 14.71 -9.64 17.64
N TRP A 192 13.41 -9.54 17.90
CA TRP A 192 12.90 -8.54 18.84
C TRP A 192 13.50 -8.66 20.25
N ASP A 193 13.62 -9.88 20.76
CA ASP A 193 14.06 -10.14 22.14
C ASP A 193 15.58 -10.03 22.31
N ASN A 194 16.36 -10.34 21.28
CA ASN A 194 17.82 -10.47 21.39
C ASN A 194 18.61 -9.50 20.50
N ASP A 195 18.04 -9.02 19.39
CA ASP A 195 18.71 -8.12 18.43
C ASP A 195 17.71 -7.23 17.67
N ARG A 196 17.21 -6.19 18.36
CA ARG A 196 16.28 -5.21 17.78
C ARG A 196 16.86 -4.51 16.55
N MET A 197 18.19 -4.39 16.43
CA MET A 197 18.80 -3.77 15.26
C MET A 197 18.73 -4.67 14.03
N ALA A 198 18.93 -5.98 14.19
CA ALA A 198 18.69 -6.94 13.12
C ALA A 198 17.21 -6.94 12.65
N LEU A 199 16.26 -6.78 13.58
CA LEU A 199 14.85 -6.59 13.23
C LEU A 199 14.63 -5.34 12.35
N VAL A 200 15.19 -4.19 12.77
CA VAL A 200 15.12 -2.92 12.02
C VAL A 200 15.69 -3.08 10.62
N MET A 201 16.89 -3.67 10.50
CA MET A 201 17.54 -3.85 9.21
C MET A 201 16.76 -4.80 8.30
N LYS A 202 16.18 -5.87 8.86
CA LYS A 202 15.35 -6.80 8.09
C LYS A 202 14.09 -6.12 7.54
N ASN A 203 13.31 -5.47 8.39
CA ASN A 203 12.10 -4.76 7.99
C ASN A 203 12.41 -3.65 6.95
N LYS A 204 13.56 -2.95 7.08
CA LYS A 204 14.02 -2.00 6.05
C LYS A 204 14.42 -2.69 4.75
N HIS A 205 15.07 -3.85 4.79
CA HIS A 205 15.41 -4.61 3.58
C HIS A 205 14.16 -5.08 2.84
N ASP A 206 13.10 -5.51 3.54
CA ASP A 206 11.85 -5.90 2.91
C ASP A 206 11.26 -4.70 2.12
N VAL A 207 11.16 -3.51 2.73
CA VAL A 207 10.75 -2.29 1.99
C VAL A 207 11.68 -1.96 0.83
N GLU A 208 13.00 -2.07 1.02
CA GLU A 208 13.99 -1.82 -0.03
C GLU A 208 13.84 -2.76 -1.23
N TRP A 209 13.57 -4.04 -0.99
CA TRP A 209 13.35 -5.01 -2.07
C TRP A 209 12.08 -4.68 -2.87
N ILE A 210 11.02 -4.22 -2.20
CA ILE A 210 9.79 -3.78 -2.87
C ILE A 210 10.08 -2.56 -3.77
N VAL A 211 10.82 -1.57 -3.28
CA VAL A 211 11.23 -0.38 -4.05
C VAL A 211 12.06 -0.80 -5.27
N LYS A 212 13.11 -1.60 -5.06
CA LYS A 212 13.98 -2.08 -6.15
C LYS A 212 13.21 -2.91 -7.18
N LEU A 213 12.26 -3.73 -6.74
CA LEU A 213 11.42 -4.52 -7.63
C LEU A 213 10.53 -3.62 -8.51
N ASP A 214 9.91 -2.60 -7.92
CA ASP A 214 9.10 -1.64 -8.67
C ASP A 214 9.93 -0.91 -9.74
N GLU A 215 11.13 -0.46 -9.39
CA GLU A 215 12.07 0.20 -10.30
C GLU A 215 12.59 -0.75 -11.39
N LEU A 216 13.02 -1.96 -11.02
CA LEU A 216 13.54 -2.97 -11.94
C LEU A 216 12.52 -3.37 -13.01
N LYS A 217 11.23 -3.39 -12.66
CA LYS A 217 10.14 -3.68 -13.59
C LYS A 217 9.69 -2.47 -14.41
N GLY A 218 10.43 -1.36 -14.38
CA GLY A 218 10.15 -0.17 -15.17
C GLY A 218 8.94 0.61 -14.66
N ASP A 219 8.81 0.76 -13.34
CA ASP A 219 7.67 1.38 -12.64
C ASP A 219 6.39 0.52 -12.71
N LEU A 220 6.41 -0.62 -12.01
CA LEU A 220 5.29 -1.57 -11.94
C LEU A 220 4.00 -0.88 -11.42
N ILE A 221 4.10 -0.10 -10.36
CA ILE A 221 2.98 0.68 -9.82
C ILE A 221 2.50 1.70 -10.86
N GLY A 222 3.41 2.40 -11.55
CA GLY A 222 3.07 3.33 -12.62
C GLY A 222 2.30 2.68 -13.77
N PHE A 223 2.67 1.45 -14.17
CA PHE A 223 1.89 0.68 -15.15
C PHE A 223 0.45 0.47 -14.68
N PHE A 224 0.25 0.02 -13.44
CA PHE A 224 -1.09 -0.21 -12.89
C PHE A 224 -1.85 1.10 -12.66
N TRP A 225 -1.17 2.18 -12.31
CA TRP A 225 -1.75 3.52 -12.19
C TRP A 225 -2.31 4.01 -13.53
N ASN A 226 -1.53 3.84 -14.60
CA ASN A 226 -1.98 4.15 -15.95
C ASN A 226 -3.13 3.25 -16.38
N LEU A 227 -3.12 1.97 -16.01
CA LEU A 227 -4.22 1.04 -16.28
C LEU A 227 -5.51 1.43 -15.54
N LYS A 228 -5.41 1.84 -14.27
CA LYS A 228 -6.52 2.41 -13.47
C LYS A 228 -7.13 3.61 -14.18
N ASN A 229 -6.29 4.57 -14.57
CA ASN A 229 -6.73 5.79 -15.23
C ASN A 229 -7.36 5.49 -16.61
N ALA A 230 -6.74 4.62 -17.41
CA ALA A 230 -7.25 4.28 -18.73
C ALA A 230 -8.60 3.52 -18.67
N ALA A 231 -8.77 2.62 -17.70
CA ALA A 231 -10.05 1.94 -17.47
C ALA A 231 -11.09 2.84 -16.79
N GLY A 232 -10.65 3.86 -16.05
CA GLY A 232 -11.48 4.72 -15.22
C GLY A 232 -11.99 4.01 -13.97
N LEU A 233 -11.07 3.34 -13.26
CA LEU A 233 -11.29 2.67 -11.98
C LEU A 233 -10.99 3.62 -10.81
N GLU A 234 -11.76 3.46 -9.73
CA GLU A 234 -11.62 4.27 -8.51
C GLU A 234 -10.44 3.81 -7.62
N ASP A 235 -10.08 2.52 -7.69
CA ASP A 235 -9.13 1.87 -6.79
C ASP A 235 -8.04 1.16 -7.61
N LEU A 236 -6.78 1.37 -7.23
CA LEU A 236 -5.65 0.77 -7.92
C LEU A 236 -5.63 -0.75 -7.81
N GLN A 237 -6.01 -1.32 -6.66
CA GLN A 237 -6.00 -2.77 -6.45
C GLN A 237 -6.90 -3.50 -7.46
N GLU A 238 -7.97 -2.87 -7.93
CA GLU A 238 -8.93 -3.49 -8.84
C GLU A 238 -8.37 -3.79 -10.23
N THR A 239 -7.30 -3.10 -10.62
CA THR A 239 -6.58 -3.34 -11.88
C THR A 239 -5.99 -4.75 -11.95
N THR A 240 -5.78 -5.40 -10.81
CA THR A 240 -5.29 -6.78 -10.76
C THR A 240 -6.33 -7.79 -11.29
N PHE A 241 -7.63 -7.44 -11.32
CA PHE A 241 -8.71 -8.30 -11.80
C PHE A 241 -9.12 -7.99 -13.25
N HIS A 242 -8.83 -8.91 -14.18
CA HIS A 242 -9.16 -8.76 -15.61
C HIS A 242 -10.66 -8.51 -15.86
N GLY A 243 -11.53 -9.27 -15.18
CA GLY A 243 -12.97 -9.11 -15.32
C GLY A 243 -13.45 -7.70 -14.96
N VAL A 244 -12.86 -7.08 -13.92
CA VAL A 244 -13.22 -5.73 -13.48
C VAL A 244 -12.81 -4.68 -14.53
N LEU A 245 -11.64 -4.83 -15.14
CA LEU A 245 -11.17 -3.94 -16.21
C LEU A 245 -12.09 -3.99 -17.43
N VAL A 246 -12.40 -5.20 -17.90
CA VAL A 246 -13.27 -5.42 -19.08
C VAL A 246 -14.68 -4.92 -18.79
N ASP A 247 -15.25 -5.30 -17.65
CA ASP A 247 -16.59 -4.87 -17.23
C ASP A 247 -16.68 -3.33 -17.16
N THR A 248 -15.72 -2.68 -16.52
CA THR A 248 -15.70 -1.20 -16.42
C THR A 248 -15.60 -0.52 -17.78
N ARG A 249 -14.78 -1.06 -18.70
CA ARG A 249 -14.69 -0.55 -20.08
C ARG A 249 -15.99 -0.71 -20.85
N LEU A 250 -16.67 -1.84 -20.70
CA LEU A 250 -17.97 -2.09 -21.34
C LEU A 250 -19.06 -1.19 -20.75
N LEU A 251 -19.13 -1.08 -19.42
CA LEU A 251 -20.05 -0.17 -18.72
C LEU A 251 -19.92 1.26 -19.27
N ARG A 252 -18.69 1.75 -19.43
CA ARG A 252 -18.43 3.08 -20.02
C ARG A 252 -18.82 3.18 -21.48
N LYS A 253 -18.46 2.20 -22.30
CA LYS A 253 -18.74 2.20 -23.75
C LYS A 253 -20.24 2.27 -24.06
N TYR A 254 -21.05 1.63 -23.22
CA TYR A 254 -22.49 1.50 -23.42
C TYR A 254 -23.34 2.37 -22.47
N HIS A 255 -22.68 3.15 -21.60
CA HIS A 255 -23.35 4.09 -20.71
C HIS A 255 -24.23 5.07 -21.51
N GLY A 256 -25.48 5.26 -21.06
CA GLY A 256 -26.47 6.10 -21.74
C GLY A 256 -27.00 5.56 -23.07
N ARG A 257 -26.55 4.39 -23.54
CA ARG A 257 -26.95 3.77 -24.82
C ARG A 257 -27.76 2.51 -24.65
N TYR A 258 -27.45 1.71 -23.63
CA TYR A 258 -28.12 0.45 -23.35
C TYR A 258 -28.35 0.26 -21.85
N MET A 259 -29.40 -0.47 -21.50
CA MET A 259 -29.52 -1.05 -20.15
C MET A 259 -28.67 -2.31 -20.10
N LEU A 260 -27.62 -2.28 -19.28
CA LEU A 260 -26.72 -3.42 -19.13
C LEU A 260 -27.30 -4.42 -18.11
N PRO A 261 -27.11 -5.73 -18.34
CA PRO A 261 -27.69 -6.75 -17.48
C PRO A 261 -27.11 -6.69 -16.06
N SER A 262 -27.90 -7.12 -15.09
CA SER A 262 -27.39 -7.38 -13.74
C SER A 262 -26.41 -8.55 -13.76
N ARG A 263 -25.54 -8.62 -12.75
CA ARG A 263 -24.67 -9.77 -12.56
C ARG A 263 -25.54 -11.01 -12.38
N PRO A 264 -25.34 -12.09 -13.16
CA PRO A 264 -26.11 -13.31 -12.98
C PRO A 264 -25.89 -13.89 -11.59
N GLU A 265 -26.96 -14.41 -10.99
CA GLU A 265 -26.88 -15.14 -9.73
C GLU A 265 -25.95 -16.34 -9.91
N LYS A 266 -25.05 -16.56 -8.95
CA LYS A 266 -24.31 -17.81 -8.90
C LYS A 266 -25.34 -18.90 -8.61
N LYS A 267 -25.50 -19.86 -9.52
CA LYS A 267 -26.25 -21.08 -9.22
C LYS A 267 -25.58 -21.76 -8.00
N PRO A 268 -26.37 -22.28 -7.06
CA PRO A 268 -25.85 -22.93 -5.85
C PRO A 268 -24.91 -24.09 -6.17
#